data_AF-Q93EE5-F1
#
_entry.id   AF-Q93EE5-F1
#
_cell.length_a   1.000
_cell.length_b   1.000
_cell.length_c   1.000
_cell.angle_alpha   90.00
_cell.angle_beta   90.00
_cell.angle_gamma   90.00
#
_symmetry.space_group_name_H-M   'P 1'
#
loop_
_entity.id
_entity.type
_entity.pdbx_description
1 polymer ?
#
loop_
_entity_poly.entity_id
_entity_poly.type
_entity_poly.pdbx_seq_one_letter_code
_entity_poly.pdbx_strand_id
1 'polypeptide(L)' 'MLEIRWHSRAGQGAVTGAKGLADVIAGTGKEVQAFAFYGSAKRGASMTAYNRIDSEPILNHE' A
#
# COMPACT_ATOMS: atom_id res chain seq x y z
N MET A 1 -3.36 -14.30 -3.89
CA MET A 1 -3.27 -12.88 -3.48
C MET A 1 -3.56 -12.66 -2.00
N LEU A 2 -2.62 -12.01 -1.29
CA LEU A 2 -2.80 -11.41 0.03
C LEU A 2 -2.99 -9.90 -0.14
N GLU A 3 -3.98 -9.32 0.55
CA GLU A 3 -4.17 -7.87 0.60
C GLU A 3 -4.05 -7.32 2.01
N ILE A 4 -3.30 -6.23 2.16
CA ILE A 4 -3.10 -5.53 3.44
C ILE A 4 -3.64 -4.12 3.27
N ARG A 5 -4.53 -3.70 4.18
CA ARG A 5 -5.06 -2.33 4.25
C ARG A 5 -4.53 -1.62 5.48
N TRP A 6 -3.85 -0.52 5.26
CA TRP A 6 -3.36 0.39 6.28
C TRP A 6 -4.41 1.47 6.54
N HIS A 7 -4.85 1.60 7.78
CA HIS A 7 -5.76 2.66 8.21
C HIS A 7 -4.97 3.75 8.92
N SER A 8 -5.11 5.00 8.48
CA SER A 8 -4.30 6.10 9.01
C SER A 8 -4.92 7.47 8.76
N ARG A 9 -4.19 8.51 9.17
CA ARG A 9 -4.47 9.91 8.82
C ARG A 9 -3.31 10.50 8.02
N ALA A 10 -3.61 11.45 7.15
CA ALA A 10 -2.59 12.10 6.33
C ALA A 10 -1.51 12.75 7.21
N GLY A 11 -0.26 12.29 7.04
CA GLY A 11 0.90 12.70 7.84
C GLY A 11 1.36 11.69 8.91
N GLN A 12 0.64 10.58 9.12
CA GLN A 12 1.02 9.55 10.10
C GLN A 12 1.88 8.41 9.53
N GLY A 13 2.31 8.51 8.26
CA GLY A 13 3.32 7.61 7.70
C GLY A 13 2.82 6.28 7.11
N ALA A 14 1.51 6.00 7.05
CA ALA A 14 1.00 4.74 6.47
C ALA A 14 1.40 4.51 5.01
N VAL A 15 1.52 5.57 4.20
CA VAL A 15 1.99 5.48 2.81
C VAL A 15 3.45 5.06 2.77
N THR A 16 4.27 5.66 3.64
CA THR A 16 5.69 5.33 3.77
C THR A 16 5.85 3.88 4.25
N GLY A 17 5.04 3.45 5.23
CA GLY A 17 5.02 2.07 5.71
C GLY A 17 4.63 1.06 4.62
N ALA A 18 3.55 1.34 3.87
CA ALA A 18 3.11 0.49 2.77
C ALA A 18 4.16 0.37 1.66
N LYS A 19 4.84 1.47 1.32
CA LYS A 19 5.95 1.46 0.34
C LYS A 19 7.16 0.68 0.86
N GLY A 20 7.57 0.91 2.10
CA GLY A 20 8.69 0.17 2.71
C GLY A 20 8.42 -1.33 2.82
N LEU A 21 7.17 -1.73 3.13
CA LEU A 21 6.78 -3.14 3.08
C LEU A 21 6.89 -3.71 1.66
N ALA A 22 6.44 -2.97 0.64
CA ALA A 22 6.57 -3.41 -0.74
C ALA A 22 8.04 -3.57 -1.16
N ASP A 23 8.92 -2.65 -0.79
CA ASP A 23 10.35 -2.76 -1.08
C ASP A 23 10.96 -4.04 -0.51
N VAL A 24 10.58 -4.42 0.72
CA VAL A 24 11.02 -5.67 1.34
C VAL A 24 10.43 -6.89 0.61
N ILE A 25 9.13 -6.88 0.30
CA ILE A 25 8.46 -8.00 -0.37
C ILE A 25 9.02 -8.23 -1.78
N ALA A 26 9.31 -7.16 -2.52
CA ALA A 26 9.91 -7.24 -3.86
C ALA A 26 11.27 -7.99 -3.83
N GLY A 27 12.02 -7.89 -2.72
CA GLY A 27 13.25 -8.64 -2.50
C GLY A 27 13.05 -10.14 -2.22
N THR A 28 11.82 -10.63 -2.08
CA THR A 28 11.52 -12.03 -1.73
C THR A 28 11.14 -12.90 -2.93
N GLY A 29 11.17 -12.35 -4.15
CA GLY A 29 10.72 -13.05 -5.36
C GLY A 29 9.20 -13.13 -5.51
N LYS A 30 8.46 -12.32 -4.73
CA LYS A 30 7.01 -12.14 -4.85
C LYS A 30 6.70 -10.86 -5.60
N GLU A 31 5.54 -10.86 -6.25
CA GLU A 31 4.98 -9.67 -6.87
C GLU A 31 4.25 -8.85 -5.82
N VAL A 32 4.40 -7.52 -5.88
CA VAL A 32 3.77 -6.61 -4.93
C VAL A 32 3.38 -5.29 -5.58
N GLN A 33 2.19 -4.81 -5.25
CA GLN A 33 1.74 -3.45 -5.57
C GLN A 33 1.50 -2.67 -4.27
N ALA A 34 1.96 -1.43 -4.21
CA ALA A 34 1.67 -0.49 -3.12
C ALA A 34 0.99 0.77 -3.65
N PHE A 35 -0.15 1.12 -3.08
CA PHE A 35 -0.91 2.31 -3.48
C PHE A 35 -1.63 2.93 -2.28
N ALA A 36 -2.11 4.16 -2.46
CA ALA A 36 -2.80 4.89 -1.41
C ALA A 36 -4.01 5.64 -1.95
N PHE A 37 -5.07 5.67 -1.14
CA PHE A 37 -6.28 6.42 -1.39
C PHE A 37 -6.39 7.56 -0.39
N TYR A 38 -6.40 8.78 -0.92
CA TYR A 38 -6.37 10.02 -0.13
C TYR A 38 -7.72 10.73 -0.04
N GLY A 39 -8.75 10.34 -0.81
CA GLY A 39 -10.00 11.11 -0.86
C GLY A 39 -9.76 12.62 -1.06
N SER A 40 -10.48 13.48 -0.34
CA SER A 40 -10.27 14.95 -0.31
C SER A 40 -9.18 15.37 0.71
N ALA A 41 -8.04 14.67 0.75
CA ALA A 41 -7.08 14.81 1.86
C ALA A 41 -6.50 16.23 2.01
N LYS A 42 -6.89 16.86 3.13
CA LYS A 42 -6.07 17.85 3.84
C LYS A 42 -5.20 17.14 4.88
N ARG A 43 -4.20 17.82 5.44
CA ARG A 43 -3.38 17.27 6.54
C ARG A 43 -4.29 16.78 7.68
N GLY A 44 -4.06 15.55 8.14
CA GLY A 44 -4.86 14.93 9.18
C GLY A 44 -6.21 14.36 8.72
N ALA A 45 -6.58 14.36 7.42
CA ALA A 45 -7.78 13.64 6.96
C ALA A 45 -7.57 12.11 7.05
N SER A 46 -8.67 11.35 7.19
CA SER A 46 -8.60 9.89 7.13
C SER A 46 -8.11 9.45 5.74
N MET A 47 -7.23 8.46 5.71
CA MET A 47 -6.67 7.91 4.49
C MET A 47 -6.42 6.41 4.65
N THR A 48 -6.27 5.73 3.51
CA THR A 48 -5.91 4.31 3.48
C THR A 48 -4.76 4.06 2.52
N ALA A 49 -3.84 3.18 2.87
CA ALA A 49 -2.84 2.64 1.96
C ALA A 49 -3.01 1.12 1.86
N TYR A 50 -2.46 0.54 0.80
CA TYR A 50 -2.70 -0.85 0.44
C TYR A 50 -1.42 -1.51 -0.03
N ASN A 51 -1.31 -2.82 0.25
CA ASN A 51 -0.39 -3.72 -0.42
C ASN A 51 -1.18 -4.91 -0.97
N ARG A 52 -0.98 -5.24 -2.26
CA ARG A 52 -1.38 -6.52 -2.85
C ARG A 52 -0.12 -7.33 -3.06
N ILE A 53 -0.10 -8.58 -2.61
CA ILE A 53 1.07 -9.47 -2.67
C ILE A 53 0.64 -10.80 -3.27
N ASP A 54 1.37 -11.28 -4.27
CA ASP A 54 1.10 -12.58 -4.88
C ASP A 54 2.38 -13.29 -5.36
N SER A 55 2.27 -14.58 -5.66
CA SER A 55 3.34 -15.36 -6.32
C SER A 55 3.32 -15.21 -7.84
N GLU A 56 2.26 -14.63 -8.41
CA GLU A 56 2.08 -14.38 -9.84
C GLU A 56 1.95 -12.88 -10.12
N PRO A 57 2.18 -12.42 -11.37
CA PRO A 57 2.04 -11.01 -11.75
C PRO A 57 0.67 -10.43 -11.37
N ILE A 58 0.68 -9.29 -10.67
CA ILE A 58 -0.54 -8.59 -10.28
C ILE A 58 -0.92 -7.62 -11.40
N LEU A 59 -1.94 -7.98 -12.18
CA LEU A 59 -2.40 -7.20 -13.34
C LEU A 59 -3.57 -6.24 -13.04
N ASN A 60 -4.15 -6.33 -11.83
CA ASN A 60 -5.22 -5.43 -11.43
C ASN A 60 -4.66 -4.05 -11.04
N HIS A 61 -5.07 -3.01 -11.76
CA HIS A 61 -4.65 -1.62 -11.56
C HIS A 61 -5.81 -0.72 -11.10
N GLU A 62 -6.96 -1.31 -10.76
CA GLU A 62 -8.09 -0.62 -10.11
C GLU A 62 -7.79 -0.26 -8.64
#